data_AF-A3JL85-F1
#
_entry.id   AF-A3JL85-F1
#
_cell.length_a   1.000
_cell.length_b   1.000
_cell.length_c   1.000
_cell.angle_alpha   90.00
_cell.angle_beta   90.00
_cell.angle_gamma   90.00
#
_symmetry.space_group_name_H-M   'P 1'
#
loop_
_entity.id
_entity.type
_entity.pdbx_description
1 polymer ?
#
loop_
_entity_poly.entity_id
_entity_poly.type
_entity_poly.pdbx_seq_one_letter_code
_entity_poly.pdbx_strand_id
1 'polypeptide(L)'
;MFSSDQAVVSAPPEDEKRVVQAYQRGSGKKQRDDDCLNDTGLRFNDDVPVEVIETLPPELTGPDADQYDIIGTKTTYRLAQRAASYVVLKLERPVFRRKGDNKPITTPAPFNVLDNSVADVSLLAGLMVDKFQFHLPLYRQHQRLQQAGITLSRSTLTNLVKRAIALLRPIVDAQTQSVLRSRVLAMDETP
;
A
#
# COMPACT_ATOMS: atom_id res chain seq x y z
N MET A 1 64.36 46.70 7.99
CA MET A 1 64.70 45.27 8.12
C MET A 1 63.39 44.52 8.32
N PHE A 2 62.83 43.94 7.26
CA PHE A 2 61.63 43.12 7.36
C PHE A 2 62.04 41.75 7.89
N SER A 3 61.70 41.45 9.14
CA SER A 3 61.89 40.12 9.72
C SER A 3 60.77 39.23 9.21
N SER A 4 61.11 38.24 8.40
CA SER A 4 60.21 37.21 7.90
C SER A 4 59.77 36.30 9.05
N ASP A 5 58.53 36.49 9.50
CA ASP A 5 57.89 35.65 10.51
C ASP A 5 57.47 34.33 9.84
N GLN A 6 58.23 33.26 10.10
CA GLN A 6 57.96 31.93 9.57
C GLN A 6 56.88 31.29 10.45
N ALA A 7 55.62 31.34 9.99
CA ALA A 7 54.53 30.62 10.63
C ALA A 7 54.78 29.10 10.52
N VAL A 8 55.05 28.44 11.64
CA VAL A 8 55.10 26.98 11.74
C VAL A 8 53.67 26.45 11.63
N VAL A 9 53.33 25.85 10.49
CA VAL A 9 52.06 25.17 10.29
C VAL A 9 52.14 23.83 11.05
N SER A 10 51.41 23.71 12.16
CA SER A 10 51.25 22.44 12.86
C SER A 10 50.40 21.48 12.02
N ALA A 11 50.84 20.23 11.93
CA ALA A 11 50.10 19.17 11.25
C ALA A 11 48.71 18.97 11.91
N PRO A 12 47.66 18.59 11.15
CA PRO A 12 46.36 18.28 11.72
C PRO A 12 46.47 17.09 12.69
N PRO A 13 45.72 17.06 13.80
CA PRO A 13 45.72 15.91 14.69
C PRO A 13 45.19 14.68 13.95
N GLU A 14 45.81 13.53 14.18
CA GLU A 14 45.43 12.26 13.59
C GLU A 14 43.98 11.90 13.99
N ASP A 15 43.16 11.52 13.00
CA ASP A 15 41.79 11.08 13.18
C ASP A 15 41.74 9.81 14.06
N GLU A 16 41.48 9.98 15.36
CA GLU A 16 41.13 8.87 16.25
C GLU A 16 39.81 8.25 15.77
N LYS A 17 39.91 7.08 15.14
CA LYS A 17 38.76 6.27 14.73
C LYS A 17 37.95 5.87 15.97
N ARG A 18 36.87 6.62 16.25
CA ARG A 18 35.85 6.21 17.24
C ARG A 18 35.11 4.97 16.73
N VAL A 19 35.33 3.85 17.40
CA VAL A 19 34.54 2.62 17.18
C VAL A 19 33.14 2.85 17.76
N VAL A 20 32.16 3.05 16.88
CA VAL A 20 30.75 3.10 17.24
C VAL A 20 30.29 1.67 17.54
N GLN A 21 29.71 1.44 18.72
CA GLN A 21 29.13 0.13 19.06
C GLN A 21 28.09 -0.28 18.02
N ALA A 22 28.22 -1.50 17.50
CA ALA A 22 27.28 -2.07 16.55
C ALA A 22 25.89 -2.22 17.21
N TYR A 23 24.93 -1.43 16.76
CA TYR A 23 23.53 -1.55 17.19
C TYR A 23 22.93 -2.85 16.64
N GLN A 24 22.63 -3.79 17.53
CA GLN A 24 21.86 -4.98 17.17
C GLN A 24 20.36 -4.64 17.20
N ARG A 25 19.76 -4.60 16.01
CA ARG A 25 18.31 -4.50 15.85
C ARG A 25 17.69 -5.87 16.19
N GLY A 26 17.09 -5.98 17.37
CA GLY A 26 16.22 -7.11 17.68
C GLY A 26 15.04 -7.14 16.71
N SER A 27 14.77 -8.29 16.08
CA SER A 27 13.47 -8.51 15.46
C SER A 27 12.45 -8.56 16.59
N GLY A 28 11.76 -7.44 16.87
CA GLY A 28 10.64 -7.43 17.80
C GLY A 28 9.71 -8.60 17.48
N LYS A 29 9.23 -9.29 18.53
CA LYS A 29 8.25 -10.37 18.35
C LYS A 29 7.14 -9.84 17.45
N LYS A 30 7.00 -10.41 16.26
CA LYS A 30 5.79 -10.22 15.46
C LYS A 30 4.70 -10.85 16.31
N GLN A 31 3.94 -10.02 17.04
CA GLN A 31 2.76 -10.47 17.75
C GLN A 31 1.85 -11.08 16.68
N ARG A 32 1.78 -12.40 16.70
CA ARG A 32 0.88 -13.22 15.91
C ARG A 32 -0.19 -13.59 16.90
N ASP A 33 -1.34 -12.93 16.80
CA ASP A 33 -2.51 -13.46 17.49
C ASP A 33 -2.91 -14.74 16.75
N ASP A 34 -3.27 -15.78 17.52
CA ASP A 34 -3.59 -17.13 17.02
C ASP A 34 -4.75 -17.12 16.00
N ASP A 35 -5.52 -16.02 15.98
CA ASP A 35 -6.75 -15.80 15.22
C ASP A 35 -6.54 -15.14 13.83
N CYS A 36 -5.34 -15.26 13.25
CA CYS A 36 -5.06 -14.70 11.92
C CYS A 36 -5.60 -15.61 10.80
N LEU A 37 -6.62 -15.15 10.08
CA LEU A 37 -7.33 -15.96 9.06
C LEU A 37 -6.58 -16.22 7.73
N ASN A 38 -5.40 -15.63 7.48
CA ASN A 38 -4.65 -15.89 6.25
C ASN A 38 -3.12 -15.63 6.34
N ASP A 39 -2.39 -16.23 5.39
CA ASP A 39 -0.93 -16.06 5.19
C ASP A 39 -0.56 -14.89 4.26
N THR A 40 -1.55 -14.30 3.60
CA THR A 40 -1.38 -13.06 2.82
C THR A 40 -1.22 -11.89 3.78
N GLY A 41 -0.36 -10.90 3.53
CA GLY A 41 0.00 -9.85 4.51
C GLY A 41 -1.14 -8.98 5.12
N LEU A 42 -2.41 -9.24 4.82
CA LEU A 42 -3.61 -8.62 5.42
C LEU A 42 -4.23 -9.53 6.48
N ARG A 43 -4.04 -9.21 7.76
CA ARG A 43 -4.56 -10.00 8.89
C ARG A 43 -5.81 -9.35 9.47
N PHE A 44 -6.79 -10.18 9.80
CA PHE A 44 -8.04 -9.77 10.44
C PHE A 44 -8.64 -10.96 11.21
N ASN A 45 -9.48 -10.67 12.20
CA ASN A 45 -10.22 -11.67 12.98
C ASN A 45 -11.61 -11.96 12.37
N ASP A 46 -12.36 -12.88 12.99
CA ASP A 46 -13.68 -13.33 12.52
C ASP A 46 -14.77 -12.24 12.56
N ASP A 47 -14.57 -11.15 13.30
CA ASP A 47 -15.54 -10.04 13.40
C ASP A 47 -15.57 -9.17 12.12
N VAL A 48 -14.54 -9.25 11.28
CA VAL A 48 -14.45 -8.43 10.07
C VAL A 48 -15.28 -9.04 8.95
N PRO A 49 -16.28 -8.32 8.40
CA PRO A 49 -17.12 -8.87 7.36
C PRO A 49 -16.30 -9.17 6.11
N VAL A 50 -16.54 -10.35 5.52
CA VAL A 50 -15.91 -10.80 4.28
C VAL A 50 -16.96 -10.85 3.17
N GLU A 51 -16.69 -10.14 2.07
CA GLU A 51 -17.53 -10.16 0.87
C GLU A 51 -16.83 -10.98 -0.21
N VAL A 52 -17.47 -12.06 -0.65
CA VAL A 52 -16.94 -12.93 -1.70
C VAL A 52 -17.38 -12.39 -3.06
N ILE A 53 -16.40 -12.11 -3.91
CA ILE A 53 -16.62 -11.65 -5.28
C ILE A 53 -16.05 -12.71 -6.21
N GLU A 54 -16.94 -13.46 -6.82
CA GLU A 54 -16.60 -14.46 -7.83
C GLU A 54 -16.44 -13.78 -9.19
N THR A 55 -15.28 -13.93 -9.81
CA THR A 55 -15.03 -13.45 -11.16
C THR A 55 -14.95 -14.64 -12.10
N LEU A 56 -16.06 -14.94 -12.78
CA LEU A 56 -16.10 -15.98 -13.80
C LEU A 56 -15.65 -15.44 -15.15
N PRO A 57 -14.69 -16.11 -15.81
CA PRO A 57 -14.22 -15.73 -17.14
C PRO A 57 -15.29 -16.04 -18.21
N PRO A 58 -15.34 -15.28 -19.31
CA PRO A 58 -16.30 -15.50 -20.40
C PRO A 58 -16.30 -16.93 -20.95
N GLU A 59 -15.15 -17.59 -20.94
CA GLU A 59 -14.97 -18.97 -21.42
C GLU A 59 -15.77 -19.99 -20.60
N LEU A 60 -16.08 -19.68 -19.33
CA LEU A 60 -16.89 -20.55 -18.45
C LEU A 60 -18.38 -20.17 -18.40
N THR A 61 -18.77 -19.05 -19.00
CA THR A 61 -20.16 -18.58 -19.05
C THR A 61 -20.73 -18.52 -20.47
N GLY A 62 -19.87 -18.71 -21.48
CA GLY A 62 -20.23 -18.71 -22.90
C GLY A 62 -20.82 -20.03 -23.42
N PRO A 63 -21.14 -20.08 -24.73
CA PRO A 63 -21.75 -21.25 -25.36
C PRO A 63 -20.86 -22.50 -25.35
N ASP A 64 -19.54 -22.33 -25.25
CA ASP A 64 -18.54 -23.41 -25.20
C ASP A 64 -18.12 -23.78 -23.77
N ALA A 65 -18.86 -23.34 -22.74
CA ALA A 65 -18.49 -23.56 -21.34
C ALA A 65 -18.36 -25.06 -20.97
N ASP A 66 -19.12 -25.92 -21.64
CA ASP A 66 -19.08 -27.38 -21.49
C ASP A 66 -17.74 -27.99 -21.94
N GLN A 67 -16.93 -27.26 -22.71
CA GLN A 67 -15.61 -27.68 -23.15
C GLN A 67 -14.51 -27.42 -22.11
N TYR A 68 -14.83 -26.83 -20.96
CA TYR A 68 -13.84 -26.48 -19.94
C TYR A 68 -14.12 -27.16 -18.60
N ASP A 69 -13.05 -27.51 -17.89
CA ASP A 69 -13.10 -28.03 -16.53
C ASP A 69 -12.37 -27.06 -15.57
N ILE A 70 -12.99 -26.78 -14.42
CA ILE A 70 -12.37 -26.01 -13.33
C ILE A 70 -11.43 -26.94 -12.56
N ILE A 71 -10.16 -26.56 -12.45
CA ILE A 71 -9.11 -27.34 -11.79
C ILE A 71 -8.86 -26.82 -10.37
N GLY A 72 -9.10 -25.53 -10.13
CA GLY A 72 -8.95 -24.93 -8.82
C GLY A 72 -9.36 -23.47 -8.80
N THR A 73 -9.21 -22.85 -7.64
CA THR A 73 -9.57 -21.45 -7.42
C THR A 73 -8.37 -20.71 -6.83
N LYS A 74 -8.06 -19.55 -7.41
CA LYS A 74 -7.07 -18.63 -6.85
C LYS A 74 -7.81 -17.55 -6.09
N THR A 75 -7.41 -17.32 -4.84
CA THR A 75 -8.05 -16.34 -3.96
C THR A 75 -7.12 -15.14 -3.78
N THR A 76 -7.69 -13.93 -3.73
CA THR A 76 -6.96 -12.70 -3.41
C THR A 76 -7.81 -11.86 -2.46
N TYR A 77 -7.21 -11.42 -1.36
CA TYR A 77 -7.89 -10.59 -0.37
C TYR A 77 -7.53 -9.12 -0.55
N ARG A 78 -8.53 -8.24 -0.43
CA ARG A 78 -8.35 -6.78 -0.38
C ARG A 78 -9.15 -6.19 0.77
N LEU A 79 -8.57 -5.20 1.44
CA LEU A 79 -9.24 -4.43 2.46
C LEU A 79 -9.90 -3.21 1.83
N ALA A 80 -11.21 -3.09 2.00
CA ALA A 80 -12.04 -1.99 1.54
C ALA A 80 -12.64 -1.23 2.73
N GLN A 81 -12.98 0.04 2.49
CA GLN A 81 -13.61 0.91 3.48
C GLN A 81 -15.03 1.26 3.02
N ARG A 82 -15.99 1.09 3.94
CA ARG A 82 -17.38 1.56 3.81
C ARG A 82 -17.58 2.74 4.75
N ALA A 83 -18.71 3.44 4.63
CA ALA A 83 -18.97 4.69 5.36
C ALA A 83 -18.70 4.62 6.87
N ALA A 84 -18.94 3.48 7.52
CA ALA A 84 -18.73 3.31 8.97
C ALA A 84 -18.01 2.01 9.35
N SER A 85 -17.50 1.25 8.38
CA SER A 85 -16.89 -0.05 8.64
C SER A 85 -15.83 -0.41 7.60
N TYR A 86 -15.13 -1.50 7.84
CA TYR A 86 -14.22 -2.10 6.87
C TYR A 86 -14.78 -3.44 6.43
N VAL A 87 -14.47 -3.83 5.19
CA VAL A 87 -14.86 -5.13 4.64
C VAL A 87 -13.65 -5.73 3.94
N VAL A 88 -13.47 -7.04 4.08
CA VAL A 88 -12.47 -7.78 3.32
C VAL A 88 -13.12 -8.34 2.08
N LEU A 89 -12.68 -7.91 0.91
CA LEU A 89 -13.09 -8.44 -0.38
C LEU A 89 -12.27 -9.71 -0.67
N LYS A 90 -12.93 -10.86 -0.73
CA LYS A 90 -12.35 -12.15 -1.13
C LYS A 90 -12.64 -12.36 -2.61
N LEU A 91 -11.66 -12.04 -3.45
CA LEU A 91 -11.75 -12.20 -4.91
C LEU A 91 -11.36 -13.64 -5.27
N GLU A 92 -12.35 -14.41 -5.69
CA GLU A 92 -12.16 -15.78 -6.15
C GLU A 92 -12.18 -15.84 -7.67
N ARG A 93 -11.15 -16.47 -8.24
CA ARG A 93 -11.01 -16.60 -9.69
C ARG A 93 -10.65 -18.04 -10.06
N PRO A 94 -11.39 -18.66 -11.00
CA PRO A 94 -11.15 -20.03 -11.37
C PRO A 94 -9.87 -20.15 -12.18
N VAL A 95 -9.18 -21.27 -11.97
CA VAL A 95 -8.14 -21.83 -12.82
C VAL A 95 -8.78 -23.02 -13.52
N PHE A 96 -8.85 -22.96 -14.84
CA PHE A 96 -9.59 -23.90 -15.66
C PHE A 96 -8.74 -24.37 -16.85
N ARG A 97 -9.14 -25.44 -17.51
CA ARG A 97 -8.51 -25.91 -18.76
C ARG A 97 -9.58 -26.33 -19.74
N ARG A 98 -9.25 -26.32 -21.03
CA ARG A 98 -10.08 -26.95 -22.05
C ARG A 98 -9.93 -28.47 -21.95
N LYS A 99 -11.03 -29.20 -22.08
CA LYS A 99 -11.06 -30.65 -22.16
C LYS A 99 -10.18 -31.11 -23.33
N GLY A 100 -9.22 -31.97 -23.03
CA GLY A 100 -8.23 -32.46 -24.00
C GLY A 100 -6.91 -31.68 -24.04
N ASP A 101 -6.81 -30.51 -23.41
CA ASP A 101 -5.56 -29.79 -23.20
C ASP A 101 -5.10 -29.95 -21.74
N ASN A 102 -3.78 -30.03 -21.51
CA ASN A 102 -3.20 -30.11 -20.18
C ASN A 102 -2.71 -28.76 -19.65
N LYS A 103 -2.84 -27.68 -20.43
CA LYS A 103 -2.40 -26.33 -20.05
C LYS A 103 -3.45 -25.62 -19.17
N PRO A 104 -3.11 -25.24 -17.92
CA PRO A 104 -4.02 -24.46 -17.08
C PRO A 104 -4.11 -23.00 -17.54
N ILE A 105 -5.33 -22.51 -17.65
CA ILE A 105 -5.68 -21.12 -17.92
C ILE A 105 -6.09 -20.49 -16.59
N THR A 106 -5.39 -19.43 -16.19
CA THR A 106 -5.71 -18.68 -14.97
C THR A 106 -6.41 -17.40 -15.35
N THR A 107 -7.61 -17.20 -14.81
CA THR A 107 -8.34 -15.92 -14.95
C THR A 107 -7.44 -14.77 -14.44
N PRO A 108 -7.26 -13.68 -15.22
CA PRO A 108 -6.40 -12.57 -14.81
C PRO A 108 -6.87 -11.98 -13.47
N ALA A 109 -5.92 -11.45 -12.69
CA ALA A 109 -6.29 -10.80 -11.44
C ALA A 109 -7.07 -9.52 -11.77
N PRO A 110 -8.13 -9.18 -11.01
CA PRO A 110 -8.79 -7.90 -11.16
C PRO A 110 -7.78 -6.76 -11.03
N PHE A 111 -7.95 -5.70 -11.79
CA PHE A 111 -7.10 -4.52 -11.69
C PHE A 111 -7.08 -4.02 -10.24
N ASN A 112 -5.89 -3.63 -9.75
CA ASN A 112 -5.77 -2.86 -8.52
C ASN A 112 -5.02 -1.58 -8.85
N VAL A 113 -5.47 -0.47 -8.28
CA VAL A 113 -4.86 0.85 -8.46
C VAL A 113 -3.39 0.84 -8.00
N LEU A 114 -3.09 0.04 -6.96
CA LEU A 114 -1.72 -0.20 -6.51
C LEU A 114 -1.34 -1.66 -6.73
N ASP A 115 -0.29 -1.89 -7.52
CA ASP A 115 0.27 -3.23 -7.73
C ASP A 115 0.65 -3.89 -6.42
N ASN A 116 0.36 -5.20 -6.32
CA ASN A 116 0.65 -6.05 -5.17
C ASN A 116 0.20 -5.47 -3.82
N SER A 117 -0.87 -4.67 -3.84
CA SER A 117 -1.44 -4.04 -2.65
C SER A 117 -2.61 -4.83 -2.11
N VAL A 118 -2.70 -4.88 -0.77
CA VAL A 118 -3.87 -5.37 -0.04
C VAL A 118 -4.96 -4.31 0.08
N ALA A 119 -4.67 -3.04 -0.24
CA ALA A 119 -5.65 -1.96 -0.18
C ALA A 119 -6.52 -1.94 -1.43
N ASP A 120 -7.83 -1.89 -1.24
CA ASP A 120 -8.78 -1.49 -2.26
C ASP A 120 -8.80 0.04 -2.44
N VAL A 121 -9.34 0.51 -3.58
CA VAL A 121 -9.48 1.93 -3.90
C VAL A 121 -10.28 2.68 -2.82
N SER A 122 -11.34 2.06 -2.29
CA SER A 122 -12.16 2.64 -1.23
C SER A 122 -11.36 2.92 0.04
N LEU A 123 -10.47 2.01 0.44
CA LEU A 123 -9.57 2.21 1.57
C LEU A 123 -8.56 3.33 1.29
N LEU A 124 -7.97 3.37 0.09
CA LEU A 124 -7.02 4.44 -0.26
C LEU A 124 -7.69 5.81 -0.21
N ALA A 125 -8.89 5.93 -0.79
CA ALA A 125 -9.67 7.16 -0.77
C ALA A 125 -10.00 7.58 0.67
N GLY A 126 -10.49 6.65 1.49
CA GLY A 126 -10.83 6.92 2.88
C GLY A 126 -9.62 7.33 3.73
N LEU A 127 -8.46 6.66 3.60
CA LEU A 127 -7.22 7.05 4.28
C LEU A 127 -6.79 8.48 3.90
N MET A 128 -6.91 8.86 2.63
CA MET A 128 -6.54 10.18 2.13
C MET A 128 -7.50 11.26 2.64
N VAL A 129 -8.80 11.04 2.52
CA VAL A 129 -9.84 11.97 3.00
C VAL A 129 -9.72 12.15 4.51
N ASP A 130 -9.65 11.07 5.27
CA ASP A 130 -9.51 11.14 6.73
C ASP A 130 -8.24 11.91 7.12
N LYS A 131 -7.11 11.67 6.43
CA LYS A 131 -5.83 12.33 6.77
C LYS A 131 -5.80 13.81 6.40
N PHE A 132 -6.21 14.15 5.18
CA PHE A 132 -5.97 15.46 4.60
C PHE A 132 -7.18 16.40 4.66
N GLN A 133 -8.39 15.86 4.57
CA GLN A 133 -9.62 16.66 4.67
C GLN A 133 -10.06 16.80 6.13
N PHE A 134 -10.04 15.71 6.89
CA PHE A 134 -10.55 15.67 8.26
C PHE A 134 -9.47 15.69 9.35
N HIS A 135 -8.20 15.86 8.95
CA HIS A 135 -7.06 15.96 9.86
C HIS A 135 -6.94 14.80 10.86
N LEU A 136 -7.44 13.61 10.52
CA LEU A 136 -7.30 12.42 11.34
C LEU A 136 -5.92 11.79 11.10
N PRO A 137 -4.96 11.89 12.03
CA PRO A 137 -3.60 11.43 11.78
C PRO A 137 -3.56 9.90 11.60
N LEU A 138 -2.58 9.41 10.83
CA LEU A 138 -2.49 7.99 10.47
C LEU A 138 -2.39 7.05 11.67
N TYR A 139 -1.84 7.50 12.80
CA TYR A 139 -1.82 6.67 14.00
C TYR A 139 -3.24 6.45 14.57
N ARG A 140 -4.14 7.43 14.46
CA ARG A 140 -5.56 7.28 14.88
C ARG A 140 -6.32 6.40 13.91
N GLN A 141 -6.08 6.54 12.60
CA GLN A 141 -6.66 5.66 11.60
C GLN A 141 -6.19 4.21 11.80
N HIS A 142 -4.90 4.02 12.12
CA HIS A 142 -4.34 2.73 12.49
C HIS A 142 -5.03 2.12 13.72
N GLN A 143 -5.26 2.91 14.77
CA GLN A 143 -6.03 2.45 15.94
C GLN A 143 -7.48 2.05 15.57
N ARG A 144 -8.15 2.80 14.69
CA ARG A 144 -9.49 2.45 14.20
C ARG A 144 -9.50 1.11 13.46
N LEU A 145 -8.49 0.83 12.64
CA LEU A 145 -8.34 -0.47 11.97
C LEU A 145 -8.15 -1.59 12.99
N GLN A 146 -7.29 -1.40 13.98
CA GLN A 146 -7.06 -2.39 15.05
C GLN A 146 -8.35 -2.67 15.85
N GLN A 147 -9.09 -1.62 16.21
CA GLN A 147 -10.38 -1.75 16.89
C GLN A 147 -11.45 -2.44 16.05
N ALA A 148 -11.35 -2.32 14.72
CA ALA A 148 -12.19 -3.03 13.77
C ALA A 148 -11.67 -4.43 13.44
N GLY A 149 -10.80 -5.02 14.27
CA GLY A 149 -10.31 -6.39 14.09
C GLY A 149 -9.22 -6.56 13.03
N ILE A 150 -8.71 -5.47 12.43
CA ILE A 150 -7.76 -5.51 11.31
C ILE A 150 -6.35 -5.17 11.79
N THR A 151 -5.42 -6.09 11.53
CA THR A 151 -4.02 -5.93 11.88
C THR A 151 -3.18 -5.60 10.66
N LEU A 152 -2.89 -4.31 10.50
CA LEU A 152 -1.92 -3.77 9.55
C LEU A 152 -0.82 -3.01 10.28
N SER A 153 0.38 -2.94 9.70
CA SER A 153 1.46 -2.16 10.29
C SER A 153 1.29 -0.66 10.00
N ARG A 154 1.75 0.19 10.92
CA ARG A 154 1.76 1.65 10.70
C ARG A 154 2.55 2.05 9.45
N SER A 155 3.65 1.37 9.17
CA SER A 155 4.45 1.61 7.95
C SER A 155 3.69 1.23 6.67
N THR A 156 2.83 0.20 6.72
CA THR A 156 1.94 -0.13 5.61
C THR A 156 1.02 1.05 5.29
N LEU A 157 0.35 1.64 6.28
CA LEU A 157 -0.52 2.82 6.06
C LEU A 157 0.25 4.00 5.46
N THR A 158 1.43 4.32 6.00
CA THR A 158 2.28 5.39 5.46
C THR A 158 2.67 5.12 4.00
N ASN A 159 3.02 3.88 3.66
CA ASN A 159 3.37 3.49 2.30
C ASN A 159 2.16 3.55 1.36
N LEU A 160 0.98 3.11 1.80
CA LEU A 160 -0.26 3.20 1.02
C LEU A 160 -0.60 4.66 0.69
N VAL A 161 -0.55 5.55 1.69
CA VAL A 161 -0.79 6.99 1.51
C VAL A 161 0.24 7.59 0.56
N LYS A 162 1.53 7.30 0.74
CA LYS A 162 2.59 7.79 -0.16
C LYS A 162 2.35 7.37 -1.61
N ARG A 163 2.05 6.08 -1.83
CA ARG A 163 1.78 5.54 -3.18
C ARG A 163 0.51 6.15 -3.78
N ALA A 164 -0.53 6.34 -2.99
CA ALA A 164 -1.76 6.99 -3.45
C ALA A 164 -1.53 8.45 -3.84
N ILE A 165 -0.74 9.21 -3.07
CA ILE A 165 -0.36 10.59 -3.42
C ILE A 165 0.38 10.65 -4.75
N ALA A 166 1.27 9.68 -5.01
CA ALA A 166 2.02 9.63 -6.26
C ALA A 166 1.09 9.50 -7.49
N LEU A 167 -0.05 8.81 -7.36
CA LEU A 167 -1.04 8.69 -8.43
C LEU A 167 -1.77 10.00 -8.74
N LEU A 168 -1.77 10.96 -7.81
CA LEU A 168 -2.38 12.28 -8.02
C LEU A 168 -1.47 13.24 -8.80
N ARG A 169 -0.23 12.85 -9.11
CA ARG A 169 0.73 13.73 -9.78
C ARG A 169 0.21 14.31 -11.11
N PRO A 170 -0.45 13.54 -12.01
CA PRO A 170 -0.99 14.10 -13.25
C PRO A 170 -2.05 15.20 -13.01
N ILE A 171 -2.82 15.09 -11.92
CA ILE A 171 -3.81 16.12 -11.55
C ILE A 171 -3.09 17.39 -11.09
N VAL A 172 -2.06 17.24 -10.25
CA VAL A 172 -1.23 18.37 -9.82
C VAL A 172 -0.61 19.07 -11.04
N ASP A 173 -0.01 18.32 -11.95
CA ASP A 173 0.63 18.89 -13.14
C ASP A 173 -0.39 19.62 -14.03
N ALA A 174 -1.59 19.05 -14.23
CA ALA A 174 -2.67 19.70 -14.99
C ALA A 174 -3.18 20.97 -14.31
N GLN A 175 -3.37 20.95 -12.98
CA GLN A 175 -3.77 22.12 -12.21
C GLN A 175 -2.70 23.21 -12.26
N THR A 176 -1.43 22.86 -12.08
CA THR A 176 -0.30 23.80 -12.19
C THR A 176 -0.26 24.44 -13.57
N GLN A 177 -0.39 23.67 -14.65
CA GLN A 177 -0.44 24.22 -16.01
C GLN A 177 -1.63 25.15 -16.22
N SER A 178 -2.80 24.80 -15.69
CA SER A 178 -4.01 25.63 -15.77
C SER A 178 -3.82 26.97 -15.05
N VAL A 179 -3.28 26.93 -13.81
CA VAL A 179 -2.99 28.13 -13.02
C VAL A 179 -1.98 29.02 -13.73
N LEU A 180 -0.89 28.47 -14.26
CA LEU A 180 0.14 29.26 -14.97
C LEU A 180 -0.36 29.94 -16.25
N ARG A 181 -1.47 29.48 -16.83
CA ARG A 181 -2.12 30.11 -17.99
C ARG A 181 -3.16 31.18 -17.60
N SER A 182 -3.44 31.36 -16.32
CA SER A 182 -4.43 32.36 -15.88
C SER A 182 -3.92 33.78 -16.13
N ARG A 183 -4.85 34.72 -16.35
CA ARG A 183 -4.51 36.15 -16.51
C ARG A 183 -3.94 36.76 -15.22
N VAL A 184 -4.33 36.22 -14.07
CA VAL A 184 -3.98 36.72 -12.74
C VAL A 184 -3.54 35.54 -11.88
N LEU A 185 -2.34 35.64 -11.31
CA LEU A 185 -1.79 34.69 -10.36
C LEU A 185 -1.90 35.28 -8.95
N ALA A 186 -2.57 34.56 -8.06
CA ALA A 186 -2.60 34.89 -6.63
C ALA A 186 -1.68 33.90 -5.88
N MET A 187 -0.92 34.42 -4.92
CA MET A 187 -0.07 33.63 -4.03
C MET A 187 -0.54 33.86 -2.59
N ASP A 188 -0.75 32.77 -1.87
CA ASP A 188 -1.09 32.79 -0.45
C ASP A 188 0.10 32.23 0.33
N GLU A 189 0.64 33.01 1.26
CA GLU A 189 1.69 32.57 2.16
C GLU A 189 1.04 32.11 3.47
N THR A 190 1.01 30.79 3.67
CA THR A 190 0.57 30.22 4.95
C THR A 190 1.75 30.23 5.94
N PRO A 191 1.63 30.88 7.13
CA PRO A 191 2.73 31.05 8.09
C PRO A 191 3.18 29.77 8.80
#